data_AF-A0A7W0PMU1-F1
#
_entry.id   AF-A0A7W0PMU1-F1
#
_cell.length_a   1.000
_cell.length_b   1.000
_cell.length_c   1.000
_cell.angle_alpha   90.00
_cell.angle_beta   90.00
_cell.angle_gamma   90.00
#
_symmetry.space_group_name_H-M   'P 1'
#
loop_
_entity.id
_entity.type
_entity.pdbx_description
1 polymer ?
#
loop_
_entity_poly.entity_id
_entity_poly.type
_entity_poly.pdbx_seq_one_letter_code
_entity_poly.pdbx_strand_id
1 'polypeptide(L)' 'MARDAVAEIRDRIDIIDLIQGYVPSLKKAGRSFKGLCPFHQEKSPSFVVFPDSQNFHCFGCGKGGDLFT' A
#
# COMPACT_ATOMS: atom_id res chain seq x y z
N MET A 1 -30.80 3.82 -6.20
CA MET A 1 -29.55 3.81 -5.44
C MET A 1 -28.43 3.56 -6.44
N ALA A 2 -27.64 4.58 -6.75
CA ALA A 2 -26.51 4.40 -7.66
C ALA A 2 -25.49 3.49 -6.97
N ARG A 3 -25.07 2.41 -7.61
CA ARG A 3 -23.92 1.64 -7.17
C ARG A 3 -22.72 2.57 -7.29
N ASP A 4 -22.09 2.89 -6.16
CA ASP A 4 -20.81 3.58 -6.18
C ASP A 4 -19.77 2.57 -6.68
N ALA A 5 -19.54 2.58 -8.00
CA ALA A 5 -18.64 1.66 -8.66
C ALA A 5 -17.22 1.73 -8.07
N VAL A 6 -16.83 2.88 -7.51
CA VAL A 6 -15.53 3.05 -6.84
C VAL A 6 -15.47 2.23 -5.56
N ALA A 7 -16.56 2.21 -4.77
CA ALA A 7 -16.65 1.39 -3.57
C ALA A 7 -16.63 -0.11 -3.91
N GLU A 8 -17.35 -0.53 -4.95
CA GLU A 8 -17.37 -1.95 -5.39
C GLU A 8 -15.98 -2.42 -5.86
N ILE A 9 -15.21 -1.56 -6.53
CA ILE A 9 -13.84 -1.85 -6.93
C ILE A 9 -12.94 -1.92 -5.69
N ARG A 10 -13.09 -1.00 -4.74
CA ARG A 10 -12.31 -0.98 -3.49
C ARG A 10 -12.47 -2.26 -2.68
N ASP A 11 -13.68 -2.80 -2.59
CA ASP A 11 -13.97 -4.02 -1.83
C ASP A 11 -13.42 -5.30 -2.50
N ARG A 12 -13.11 -5.23 -3.79
CA ARG A 12 -12.63 -6.39 -4.58
C ARG A 12 -11.11 -6.47 -4.70
N ILE A 13 -10.40 -5.41 -4.38
CA ILE A 13 -8.94 -5.34 -4.56
C ILE A 13 -8.28 -5.30 -3.19
N ASP A 14 -7.36 -6.24 -2.94
CA ASP A 14 -6.46 -6.16 -1.80
C ASP A 14 -5.27 -5.26 -2.14
N ILE A 15 -5.05 -4.23 -1.32
CA ILE A 15 -3.91 -3.33 -1.42
C ILE A 15 -2.57 -4.08 -1.38
N ILE A 16 -2.47 -5.21 -0.67
CA ILE A 16 -1.24 -5.99 -0.62
C ILE A 16 -0.91 -6.53 -2.00
N ASP A 17 -1.88 -7.19 -2.65
CA ASP A 17 -1.69 -7.81 -3.97
C ASP A 17 -1.32 -6.77 -5.01
N LEU A 18 -1.98 -5.60 -4.96
CA LEU A 18 -1.66 -4.48 -5.84
C LEU A 18 -0.21 -4.01 -5.62
N ILE A 19 0.17 -3.71 -4.38
CA ILE A 19 1.49 -3.15 -4.07
C ILE A 19 2.61 -4.16 -4.31
N GLN A 20 2.40 -5.45 -4.04
CA GLN A 20 3.41 -6.49 -4.30
C GLN A 20 3.85 -6.53 -5.76
N GLY A 21 2.97 -6.16 -6.71
CA GLY A 21 3.31 -6.02 -8.13
C GLY A 21 4.31 -4.89 -8.40
N TYR A 22 4.33 -3.83 -7.59
CA TYR A 22 5.19 -2.66 -7.76
C TYR A 22 6.40 -2.63 -6.81
N VAL A 23 6.30 -3.28 -5.65
CA VAL A 23 7.31 -3.27 -4.61
C VAL A 23 7.75 -4.71 -4.32
N PRO A 24 8.71 -5.27 -5.07
CA PRO A 24 9.18 -6.65 -4.89
C PRO A 24 9.85 -6.88 -3.52
N SER A 25 10.32 -5.81 -2.88
CA SER A 25 10.96 -5.86 -1.55
C SER A 25 9.95 -5.92 -0.39
N LEU A 26 8.64 -5.87 -0.68
CA LEU A 26 7.59 -5.88 0.32
C LEU A 26 7.55 -7.22 1.05
N LYS A 27 7.71 -7.20 2.37
CA LYS A 27 7.69 -8.38 3.24
C LYS A 27 6.77 -8.15 4.44
N LYS A 28 6.16 -9.22 4.92
CA LYS A 28 5.32 -9.16 6.13
C LYS A 28 6.16 -8.78 7.36
N ALA A 29 5.65 -7.85 8.15
CA ALA A 29 6.24 -7.33 9.39
C ALA A 29 5.13 -7.20 10.44
N GLY A 30 4.84 -8.30 11.15
CA GLY A 30 3.73 -8.38 12.09
C GLY A 30 2.38 -8.34 11.37
N ARG A 31 1.56 -7.32 11.69
CA ARG A 31 0.25 -7.07 11.05
C ARG A 31 0.35 -6.25 9.76
N SER A 32 1.48 -5.61 9.54
CA SER A 32 1.73 -4.75 8.38
C SER A 32 2.70 -5.41 7.42
N PHE A 33 2.92 -4.78 6.27
CA PHE A 33 3.97 -5.15 5.34
C PHE A 33 4.95 -4.00 5.20
N LYS A 34 6.22 -4.30 4.95
CA LYS A 34 7.29 -3.32 4.91
C LYS A 34 8.23 -3.59 3.74
N GLY A 35 8.66 -2.53 3.04
CA GLY A 35 9.54 -2.61 1.88
C GLY A 35 10.30 -1.31 1.62
N LEU A 36 11.06 -1.28 0.53
CA LEU A 36 11.67 -0.06 0.00
C LEU A 36 10.60 0.78 -0.70
N CYS A 37 10.64 2.09 -0.49
CA CYS A 37 9.72 3.01 -1.14
C CYS A 37 9.92 3.02 -2.67
N PRO A 38 8.84 2.90 -3.46
CA PRO A 38 8.92 3.05 -4.92
C PRO A 38 9.03 4.52 -5.36
N PHE A 39 8.77 5.48 -4.46
CA PHE A 39 8.68 6.90 -4.80
C PHE A 39 9.97 7.69 -4.56
N HIS A 40 10.90 7.16 -3.77
CA HIS A 40 12.21 7.76 -3.55
C HIS A 40 13.25 6.65 -3.35
N GLN A 41 14.47 6.91 -3.79
CA GLN A 41 15.53 5.92 -3.69
C GLN A 41 16.09 5.89 -2.27
N GLU A 42 15.94 4.75 -1.60
CA GLU A 42 16.44 4.52 -0.24
C GLU A 42 17.07 3.13 -0.10
N LYS A 43 17.89 2.96 0.95
CA LYS A 43 18.54 1.69 1.28
C LYS A 43 17.87 0.98 2.46
N SER A 44 17.26 1.74 3.36
CA SER A 44 16.51 1.22 4.49
C SER A 44 15.03 1.14 4.11
N PRO A 45 14.32 0.05 4.44
CA PRO A 45 12.89 -0.01 4.18
C PRO A 45 12.17 1.01 5.06
N SER A 46 11.46 1.96 4.44
CA SER A 46 10.60 2.92 5.15
C SER A 46 9.15 2.91 4.67
N PHE A 47 8.85 2.15 3.62
CA PHE A 47 7.51 1.98 3.09
C PHE A 47 6.74 0.91 3.86
N VAL A 48 5.56 1.25 4.36
CA VAL A 48 4.70 0.37 5.17
C VAL A 48 3.30 0.31 4.59
N VAL A 49 2.75 -0.88 4.49
CA VAL A 49 1.36 -1.14 4.06
C VAL A 49 0.58 -1.67 5.25
N PHE A 50 -0.63 -1.16 5.43
CA PHE A 50 -1.56 -1.51 6.49
C PHE A 50 -2.78 -2.20 5.87
N PRO A 51 -2.82 -3.55 5.87
CA PRO A 51 -3.88 -4.32 5.22
C PRO A 51 -5.26 -4.06 5.83
N ASP A 52 -5.32 -3.97 7.16
CA ASP A 52 -6.55 -3.77 7.92
C ASP A 52 -7.27 -2.46 7.53
N SER A 53 -6.49 -1.43 7.17
CA SER A 53 -7.01 -0.11 6.79
C SER A 53 -6.86 0.18 5.30
N GLN A 54 -6.47 -0.81 4.49
CA GLN A 54 -6.27 -0.73 3.04
C GLN A 54 -5.50 0.55 2.60
N ASN A 55 -4.42 0.89 3.30
CA ASN A 55 -3.60 2.07 2.99
C ASN A 55 -2.08 1.79 3.12
N PHE A 56 -1.28 2.74 2.65
CA PHE A 56 0.17 2.72 2.76
C PHE A 56 0.73 4.06 3.24
N HIS A 57 1.92 4.00 3.84
CA HIS A 57 2.69 5.18 4.20
C HIS A 57 4.20 4.92 4.15
N CYS A 58 4.93 5.87 3.57
CA CYS A 58 6.37 5.90 3.57
C CYS A 58 6.88 6.87 4.62
N PHE A 59 7.54 6.34 5.64
CA PHE A 59 8.12 7.15 6.73
C PHE A 59 9.41 7.88 6.33
N GLY A 60 9.99 7.59 5.16
CA GLY A 60 11.18 8.27 4.64
C GLY A 60 10.89 9.54 3.85
N CYS A 61 9.82 9.55 3.05
CA CYS A 61 9.44 10.71 2.21
C CYS A 61 8.06 11.31 2.53
N GLY A 62 7.30 10.71 3.45
CA GLY A 62 5.97 11.19 3.87
C GLY A 62 4.84 10.88 2.89
N LYS A 63 5.10 10.17 1.79
CA LYS A 63 4.05 9.76 0.86
C LYS A 63 3.18 8.68 1.48
N GLY A 64 1.88 8.86 1.41
CA GLY A 64 0.90 7.87 1.83
C GLY A 64 -0.37 8.02 1.01
N GLY A 65 -1.18 6.97 1.02
CA GLY A 65 -2.36 6.87 0.18
C GLY A 65 -3.10 5.57 0.40
N ASP A 66 -4.19 5.41 -0.33
CA ASP A 66 -4.96 4.17 -0.42
C ASP A 66 -4.81 3.57 -1.83
N LEU A 67 -5.72 2.69 -2.21
CA LEU A 67 -5.78 2.07 -3.54
C LEU A 67 -5.89 3.08 -4.71
N PHE A 68 -6.33 4.33 -4.48
CA PHE A 68 -6.68 5.29 -5.53
C PHE A 68 -5.86 6.59 -5.51
N THR A 69 -4.93 6.74 -4.55
CA THR A 69 -4.13 7.97 -4.37
C THR A 69 -2.68 7.73 -4.78
#